data_AF-A0A4Q5QSN9-F1
#
_entry.id   AF-A0A4Q5QSN9-F1
#
_cell.length_a   1.000
_cell.length_b   1.000
_cell.length_c   1.000
_cell.angle_alpha   90.00
_cell.angle_beta   90.00
_cell.angle_gamma   90.00
#
_symmetry.space_group_name_H-M   'P 1'
#
loop_
_entity.id
_entity.type
_entity.pdbx_description
1 polymer ?
#
loop_
_entity_poly.entity_id
_entity_poly.type
_entity_poly.pdbx_seq_one_letter_code
_entity_poly.pdbx_strand_id
1 'polypeptide(L)'
;MNTQQSQEVRLWDYIDGLSTPQEKSVIDQLLERDADWQAKYAELLEIQGMLQSSELEQPSLRFTKNVLEEISRLHIAPAAKTYINKRIVWGIAIFFITLLAGFLIYGFGQVDWSTKGDTVMPIDFSKVDYSKIFSNTFVNVFMMI
;
A
#
# COMPACT_ATOMS: atom_id res chain seq x y z
N MET A 1 -9.15 -20.56 9.82
CA MET A 1 -9.17 -21.62 10.85
C MET A 1 -10.19 -21.21 11.89
N ASN A 2 -11.33 -21.90 11.95
CA ASN A 2 -12.41 -21.61 12.90
C ASN A 2 -11.98 -22.19 14.25
N THR A 3 -11.26 -21.41 15.04
CA THR A 3 -10.89 -21.76 16.40
C THR A 3 -12.16 -21.75 17.24
N GLN A 4 -12.57 -22.91 17.74
CA GLN A 4 -13.53 -23.00 18.84
C GLN A 4 -12.93 -22.23 20.01
N GLN A 5 -13.25 -20.94 20.13
CA GLN A 5 -12.86 -20.15 21.29
C GLN A 5 -13.45 -20.84 22.52
N SER A 6 -12.61 -21.09 23.53
CA SER A 6 -13.10 -21.64 24.79
C SER A 6 -14.17 -20.70 25.35
N GLN A 7 -15.14 -21.27 26.06
CA GLN A 7 -16.19 -20.51 26.77
C GLN A 7 -15.61 -19.33 27.55
N GLU A 8 -14.46 -19.54 28.18
CA GLU A 8 -13.72 -18.54 28.95
C GLU A 8 -13.28 -17.35 28.08
N VAL A 9 -12.70 -17.58 26.90
CA VAL A 9 -12.27 -16.50 25.99
C VAL A 9 -13.47 -15.65 25.55
N ARG A 10 -14.61 -16.29 25.27
CA ARG A 10 -15.83 -15.57 24.87
C ARG A 10 -16.38 -14.72 26.02
N LEU A 11 -16.29 -15.20 27.26
CA LEU A 11 -16.70 -14.43 28.45
C LEU A 11 -15.72 -13.27 28.72
N TRP A 12 -14.41 -13.46 28.52
CA TRP A 12 -13.44 -12.37 28.61
C TRP A 12 -13.70 -11.27 27.58
N ASP A 13 -13.89 -11.64 26.31
CA ASP A 13 -14.22 -10.68 25.24
C ASP A 13 -15.50 -9.89 25.57
N TYR A 14 -16.45 -10.52 26.26
CA TYR A 14 -17.70 -9.89 26.71
C TYR A 14 -17.45 -8.89 27.85
N ILE A 15 -16.68 -9.29 28.86
CA ILE A 15 -16.30 -8.46 30.02
C ILE A 15 -15.48 -7.23 29.57
N ASP A 16 -14.55 -7.41 28.64
CA ASP A 16 -13.70 -6.34 28.09
C ASP A 16 -14.44 -5.46 27.06
N GLY A 17 -15.67 -5.84 26.69
CA GLY A 17 -16.49 -5.10 25.73
C GLY A 17 -16.07 -5.24 24.27
N LEU A 18 -15.15 -6.16 23.96
CA LEU A 18 -14.63 -6.47 22.63
C LEU A 18 -15.57 -7.35 21.78
N SER A 19 -16.58 -7.99 22.40
CA SER A 19 -17.58 -8.78 21.68
C SER A 19 -18.46 -7.95 20.74
N THR A 20 -18.85 -8.56 19.63
CA THR A 20 -19.83 -7.98 18.70
C THR A 20 -21.23 -7.87 19.34
N PRO A 21 -22.11 -6.96 18.87
CA PRO A 21 -23.46 -6.82 19.42
C PRO A 21 -24.28 -8.13 19.36
N GLN A 22 -24.04 -8.95 18.34
CA GLN A 22 -24.70 -10.24 18.16
C GLN A 22 -24.22 -11.26 19.19
N GLU A 23 -22.91 -11.31 19.46
CA GLU A 23 -22.34 -12.21 20.47
C GLU A 23 -22.75 -11.82 21.89
N LYS A 24 -22.88 -10.52 22.18
CA LYS A 24 -23.38 -10.05 23.48
C LYS A 24 -24.77 -10.61 23.78
N SER A 25 -25.70 -10.49 22.84
CA SER A 25 -27.05 -11.03 23.00
C SER A 25 -27.06 -12.56 23.18
N VAL A 26 -26.15 -13.29 22.52
CA VAL A 26 -26.04 -14.75 22.70
C VAL A 26 -25.49 -15.08 24.09
N ILE A 27 -24.49 -14.34 24.56
CA ILE A 27 -23.90 -14.54 25.88
C ILE A 27 -24.90 -14.19 26.98
N ASP A 28 -25.67 -13.11 26.85
CA ASP A 28 -26.73 -12.74 27.80
C ASP A 28 -27.76 -13.88 27.96
N GLN A 29 -28.21 -14.47 26.85
CA GLN A 29 -29.11 -15.63 26.88
C GLN A 29 -28.46 -16.87 27.51
N LEU A 30 -27.16 -17.08 27.30
CA LEU A 30 -26.42 -18.18 27.92
C LEU A 30 -26.24 -17.98 29.43
N LEU A 31 -25.98 -16.74 29.87
CA LEU A 31 -25.88 -16.40 31.29
C LEU A 31 -27.21 -16.56 32.04
N GLU A 32 -28.35 -16.35 31.36
CA GLU A 32 -29.67 -16.59 31.95
C GLU A 32 -30.07 -18.07 32.00
N ARG A 33 -29.62 -18.87 31.01
CA ARG A 33 -30.10 -20.24 30.82
C ARG A 33 -29.16 -21.31 31.35
N ASP A 34 -27.87 -21.01 31.48
CA ASP A 34 -26.81 -21.97 31.77
C ASP A 34 -26.05 -21.59 33.04
N ALA A 35 -26.19 -22.45 34.06
CA ALA A 35 -25.54 -22.27 35.36
C ALA A 35 -24.00 -22.37 35.27
N ASP A 36 -23.46 -23.14 34.33
CA ASP A 36 -22.01 -23.28 34.15
C ASP A 36 -21.41 -21.99 33.58
N TRP A 37 -22.14 -21.30 32.70
CA TRP A 37 -21.74 -19.99 32.17
C TRP A 37 -21.79 -18.91 33.25
N GLN A 38 -22.83 -18.91 34.08
CA GLN A 38 -22.95 -17.97 35.18
C GLN A 38 -21.84 -18.15 36.23
N ALA A 39 -21.51 -19.40 36.59
CA ALA A 39 -20.44 -19.71 37.54
C ALA A 39 -19.08 -19.24 37.01
N LYS A 40 -18.78 -19.52 35.74
CA LYS A 40 -17.54 -19.05 35.09
C LYS A 40 -17.47 -17.53 35.00
N TYR A 41 -18.57 -16.87 34.66
CA TYR A 41 -18.62 -15.41 34.62
C TYR A 41 -18.32 -14.78 35.99
N ALA A 42 -18.89 -15.32 37.07
CA ALA A 42 -18.62 -14.84 38.42
C ALA A 42 -17.14 -15.02 38.83
N GLU A 43 -16.54 -16.18 38.51
CA GLU A 43 -15.11 -16.46 38.73
C GLU A 43 -14.22 -15.44 38.00
N LEU A 44 -14.51 -15.14 36.72
CA LEU A 44 -13.72 -14.18 35.95
C LEU A 44 -13.86 -12.74 36.50
N LEU A 45 -15.05 -12.36 36.96
CA LEU A 45 -15.29 -11.04 37.54
C LEU A 45 -14.54 -10.87 38.87
N GLU A 46 -14.48 -11.93 39.69
CA GLU A 46 -13.67 -11.95 40.91
C GLU A 46 -12.17 -11.76 40.59
N ILE A 47 -11.64 -12.49 39.60
CA ILE A 47 -10.25 -12.34 39.14
C ILE A 47 -9.97 -10.92 38.64
N GLN A 48 -10.88 -10.36 37.83
CA GLN A 48 -10.74 -8.99 37.34
C GLN A 48 -10.71 -7.98 38.50
N GLY A 49 -11.56 -8.16 39.51
CA GLY A 49 -11.57 -7.32 40.73
C GLY A 49 -10.27 -7.44 41.54
N MET A 50 -9.72 -8.64 41.69
CA MET A 50 -8.41 -8.87 42.32
C MET A 50 -7.28 -8.19 41.54
N LEU A 51 -7.34 -8.22 40.21
CA LEU A 51 -6.33 -7.57 39.36
C LEU A 51 -6.43 -6.03 39.44
N GLN A 52 -7.64 -5.47 39.47
CA GLN A 52 -7.86 -4.03 39.59
C GLN A 52 -7.51 -3.49 40.98
N SER A 53 -7.69 -4.29 42.03
CA SER A 53 -7.32 -3.93 43.40
C SER A 53 -5.83 -4.12 43.70
N SER A 54 -5.12 -4.84 42.85
CA SER A 54 -3.66 -4.93 42.92
C SER A 54 -3.06 -3.57 42.56
N GLU A 55 -2.11 -3.09 43.35
CA GLU A 55 -1.42 -1.84 43.06
C GLU A 55 -0.72 -1.96 41.70
N LEU A 56 -0.95 -0.97 40.83
CA LEU A 56 -0.25 -0.86 39.56
C LEU A 56 1.24 -0.62 39.85
N GLU A 57 2.04 -1.68 39.79
CA GLU A 57 3.49 -1.55 39.86
C GLU A 57 3.96 -0.67 38.70
N GLN A 58 4.60 0.45 39.04
CA GLN A 58 5.11 1.35 38.03
C GLN A 58 6.19 0.62 37.22
N PRO A 59 6.10 0.61 35.88
CA PRO A 59 7.14 0.01 35.07
C PRO A 59 8.47 0.73 35.32
N SER A 60 9.59 0.01 35.12
CA SER A 60 10.91 0.63 35.27
C SER A 60 11.06 1.87 34.37
N LEU A 61 11.82 2.87 34.82
CA LEU A 61 12.09 4.11 34.06
C LEU A 61 12.63 3.86 32.64
N ARG A 62 13.20 2.68 32.38
CA ARG A 62 13.77 2.30 31.08
C ARG A 62 12.88 1.35 30.26
N PHE A 63 11.70 0.99 30.75
CA PHE A 63 10.81 0.05 30.05
C PHE A 63 10.50 0.50 28.63
N THR A 64 9.98 1.73 28.46
CA THR A 64 9.65 2.29 27.14
C THR A 64 10.87 2.34 26.22
N LYS A 65 12.03 2.69 26.76
CA LYS A 65 13.29 2.72 26.01
C LYS A 65 13.67 1.32 25.52
N ASN A 66 13.65 0.33 26.42
CA ASN A 66 14.04 -1.05 26.09
C ASN A 66 13.10 -1.67 25.06
N VAL A 67 11.79 -1.45 25.19
CA VAL A 67 10.78 -1.94 24.24
C VAL A 67 10.96 -1.29 22.87
N LEU A 68 11.12 0.04 22.81
CA LEU A 68 11.31 0.75 21.56
C LEU A 68 12.62 0.36 20.87
N GLU A 69 13.69 0.17 21.65
CA GLU A 69 14.97 -0.30 21.12
C GLU A 69 14.82 -1.70 20.50
N GLU A 70 14.15 -2.62 21.18
CA GLU A 70 13.93 -3.99 20.66
C GLU A 70 13.03 -3.99 19.41
N ILE A 71 11.96 -3.20 19.39
CA ILE A 71 11.10 -3.03 18.21
C ILE A 71 11.89 -2.41 17.04
N SER A 72 12.75 -1.43 17.32
CA SER A 72 13.58 -0.80 16.29
C SER A 72 14.62 -1.76 15.70
N ARG A 73 15.19 -2.65 16.52
CA ARG A 73 16.13 -3.69 16.09
C ARG A 73 15.48 -4.72 15.17
N LEU A 74 14.19 -5.00 15.38
CA LEU A 74 13.39 -5.91 14.53
C LEU A 74 13.06 -5.32 13.15
N HIS A 75 13.65 -4.19 12.76
CA HIS A 75 13.53 -3.56 11.45
C HIS A 75 12.07 -3.43 10.99
N ILE A 76 11.41 -2.35 11.43
CA ILE A 76 10.26 -1.82 10.69
C ILE A 76 10.82 -1.35 9.34
N ALA A 77 10.85 -2.25 8.35
CA ALA A 77 11.30 -1.93 7.00
C ALA A 77 10.52 -0.70 6.53
N PRO A 78 11.19 0.37 6.06
CA PRO A 78 10.49 1.57 5.63
C PRO A 78 9.53 1.21 4.50
N ALA A 79 8.24 1.49 4.71
CA ALA A 79 7.14 1.20 3.79
C ALA A 79 7.26 1.87 2.40
N ALA A 80 8.34 2.62 2.14
CA ALA A 80 8.52 3.41 0.94
C ALA A 80 9.21 2.68 -0.23
N LYS A 81 9.78 1.48 -0.04
CA LYS A 81 10.48 0.78 -1.14
C LYS A 81 9.57 0.03 -2.11
N THR A 82 8.28 -0.10 -1.81
CA THR A 82 7.35 -0.99 -2.54
C THR A 82 6.59 -0.31 -3.69
N TYR A 83 6.67 1.02 -3.85
CA TYR A 83 5.84 1.71 -4.85
C TYR A 83 6.45 1.76 -6.27
N ILE A 84 7.75 1.50 -6.44
CA ILE A 84 8.39 1.55 -7.77
C ILE A 84 8.57 0.14 -8.32
N ASN A 85 7.74 -0.24 -9.27
CA ASN A 85 7.91 -1.49 -10.01
C ASN A 85 9.05 -1.35 -11.03
N LYS A 86 10.19 -2.01 -10.76
CA LYS A 86 11.36 -2.02 -11.65
C LYS A 86 11.05 -2.47 -13.09
N ARG A 87 10.00 -3.28 -13.30
CA ARG A 87 9.56 -3.71 -14.64
C ARG A 87 9.02 -2.54 -15.47
N ILE A 88 8.32 -1.59 -14.84
CA ILE A 88 7.79 -0.40 -15.52
C ILE A 88 8.95 0.52 -15.94
N VAL A 89 9.92 0.74 -15.05
CA VAL A 89 11.12 1.54 -15.35
C VAL A 89 11.89 0.95 -16.53
N TRP A 90 12.08 -0.36 -16.54
CA TRP A 90 12.78 -1.05 -17.63
C TRP A 90 11.99 -1.02 -18.95
N GLY A 91 10.66 -1.15 -18.89
CA GLY A 91 9.78 -1.01 -20.06
C GLY A 91 9.86 0.37 -20.71
N ILE A 92 9.82 1.43 -19.91
CA ILE A 92 9.97 2.81 -20.40
C ILE A 92 11.38 3.00 -21.00
N ALA A 93 12.43 2.54 -20.32
CA ALA A 93 13.79 2.65 -20.80
C ALA A 93 13.99 1.98 -22.18
N ILE A 94 13.48 0.76 -22.36
CA ILE A 94 13.56 0.05 -23.64
C ILE A 94 12.81 0.81 -24.73
N PHE A 95 11.59 1.27 -24.44
CA PHE A 95 10.79 1.99 -25.42
C PHE A 95 11.54 3.21 -25.99
N PHE A 96 12.15 4.03 -25.12
CA PHE A 96 12.94 5.17 -25.55
C PHE A 96 14.20 4.76 -26.33
N ILE A 97 14.91 3.72 -25.91
CA ILE A 97 16.11 3.24 -26.61
C ILE A 97 15.75 2.72 -28.00
N THR A 98 14.69 1.93 -28.13
CA THR A 98 14.22 1.40 -29.42
C THR A 98 13.76 2.52 -30.34
N LEU A 99 13.03 3.51 -29.82
CA LEU A 99 12.60 4.68 -30.60
C LEU A 99 13.80 5.48 -31.11
N LEU A 100 14.78 5.75 -30.25
CA LEU A 100 16.00 6.49 -30.62
C LEU A 100 16.84 5.70 -31.64
N ALA A 101 16.98 4.39 -31.45
CA ALA A 101 17.66 3.51 -32.40
C ALA A 101 16.95 3.49 -33.77
N GLY A 102 15.62 3.46 -33.79
CA GLY A 102 14.84 3.53 -35.03
C GLY A 102 15.10 4.82 -35.81
N PHE A 103 15.12 5.96 -35.12
CA PHE A 103 15.46 7.25 -35.73
C PHE A 103 16.89 7.29 -36.27
N LEU A 104 17.85 6.74 -35.54
CA LEU A 104 19.25 6.70 -35.99
C LEU A 104 19.42 5.80 -37.22
N ILE A 105 18.81 4.61 -37.23
CA ILE A 105 18.89 3.69 -38.39
C ILE A 105 18.25 4.32 -39.62
N TYR A 106 17.06 4.90 -39.47
CA TYR A 106 16.38 5.58 -40.58
C TYR A 106 17.16 6.81 -41.07
N GLY A 107 17.70 7.60 -40.13
CA GLY A 107 18.50 8.78 -40.42
C GLY A 107 19.75 8.42 -41.20
N PHE A 108 20.59 7.50 -40.69
CA PHE A 108 21.82 7.07 -41.36
C PHE A 108 21.54 6.33 -42.68
N GLY A 109 20.44 5.59 -42.79
CA GLY A 109 20.04 4.91 -44.02
C GLY A 109 19.66 5.85 -45.18
N GLN A 110 19.33 7.11 -44.88
CA GLN A 110 19.07 8.15 -45.88
C GLN A 110 20.25 9.10 -46.13
N VAL A 111 21.37 8.93 -45.44
CA VAL A 111 22.55 9.76 -45.69
C VAL A 111 23.26 9.24 -46.94
N ASP A 112 23.31 10.06 -48.00
CA ASP A 112 24.19 9.83 -49.14
C ASP A 112 25.62 10.28 -48.78
N TRP A 113 26.43 9.34 -48.28
CA TRP A 113 27.82 9.56 -47.82
C TRP A 113 28.81 9.98 -48.93
N SER A 114 28.37 10.12 -50.19
CA SER A 114 29.24 10.41 -51.34
C SER A 114 29.17 11.86 -51.84
N THR A 115 28.41 12.75 -51.21
CA THR A 115 28.23 14.14 -51.67
C THR A 115 29.30 15.08 -51.10
N LYS A 116 30.27 15.43 -51.95
CA LYS A 116 31.14 16.59 -51.71
C LYS A 116 30.35 17.86 -51.95
N GLY A 117 29.94 18.52 -50.86
CA GLY A 117 29.59 19.94 -50.84
C GLY A 117 28.37 20.33 -51.67
N ASP A 118 27.18 20.09 -51.12
CA ASP A 118 26.19 21.16 -51.00
C ASP A 118 25.23 20.79 -49.86
N THR A 119 24.95 21.73 -48.95
CA THR A 119 24.13 21.47 -47.75
C THR A 119 22.64 21.53 -48.09
N VAL A 120 22.19 20.62 -48.95
CA VAL A 120 20.77 20.41 -49.18
C VAL A 120 20.34 19.27 -48.27
N MET A 121 19.65 19.59 -47.18
CA MET A 121 19.04 18.58 -46.33
C MET A 121 18.16 17.67 -47.20
N PRO A 122 18.33 16.33 -47.19
CA PRO A 122 17.55 15.40 -48.02
C PRO A 122 16.08 15.31 -47.61
N ILE A 123 15.68 16.01 -46.54
CA ILE A 123 14.32 16.04 -46.03
C ILE A 123 13.62 17.28 -46.57
N ASP A 124 12.80 17.08 -47.58
CA ASP A 124 11.93 18.11 -48.14
C ASP A 124 10.71 18.32 -47.22
N PHE A 125 10.89 19.17 -46.20
CA PHE A 125 9.85 19.53 -45.23
C PHE A 125 8.65 20.26 -45.88
N SER A 126 8.75 20.68 -47.15
CA SER A 126 7.66 21.35 -47.86
C SER A 126 6.47 20.43 -48.18
N LYS A 127 6.66 19.10 -48.12
CA LYS A 127 5.61 18.09 -48.31
C LYS A 127 4.88 17.72 -47.02
N VAL A 128 5.34 18.21 -45.87
CA VAL A 128 4.66 17.99 -44.60
C VAL A 128 3.56 19.03 -44.48
N ASP A 129 2.31 18.57 -44.62
CA ASP A 129 1.13 19.44 -44.58
C ASP A 129 0.79 19.79 -43.12
N TYR A 130 1.54 20.77 -42.58
CA TYR A 130 1.38 21.26 -41.21
C TYR A 130 -0.04 21.82 -40.96
N SER A 131 -0.79 22.19 -42.00
CA SER A 131 -2.16 22.70 -41.87
C SER A 131 -3.10 21.68 -41.20
N LYS A 132 -2.93 20.38 -41.43
CA LYS A 132 -3.73 19.32 -40.80
C LYS A 132 -3.41 19.09 -39.33
N ILE A 133 -2.16 19.35 -38.94
CA ILE A 133 -1.71 19.18 -37.55
C ILE A 133 -2.21 20.37 -36.71
N PHE A 134 -2.14 21.59 -37.25
CA PHE A 134 -2.58 22.80 -36.55
C PHE A 134 -4.09 23.09 -36.66
N SER A 135 -4.81 22.50 -37.62
CA SER A 135 -6.28 22.64 -37.70
C SER A 135 -7.06 21.67 -36.80
N ASN A 136 -6.36 20.75 -36.10
CA ASN A 136 -7.02 19.82 -35.20
C ASN A 136 -7.63 20.58 -34.00
N THR A 137 -8.92 20.37 -33.73
CA THR A 137 -9.67 20.98 -32.62
C THR A 137 -8.92 20.89 -31.30
N PHE A 138 -8.19 19.79 -31.05
CA PHE A 138 -7.39 19.63 -29.83
C PHE A 138 -6.20 20.60 -29.74
N VAL A 139 -5.57 20.94 -30.87
CA VAL A 139 -4.44 21.88 -30.92
C VAL A 139 -4.94 23.33 -30.81
N ASN A 140 -6.07 23.66 -31.41
CA ASN A 140 -6.70 24.98 -31.24
C ASN A 140 -7.15 25.22 -29.79
N VAL A 141 -7.69 24.21 -29.11
CA VAL A 141 -8.04 24.33 -27.68
C VAL A 141 -6.78 24.50 -26.81
N PHE A 142 -5.68 23.83 -27.15
CA PHE A 142 -4.41 23.96 -26.43
C PHE A 142 -3.73 25.32 -26.64
N MET A 143 -3.81 25.91 -27.84
CA MET A 143 -3.23 27.23 -28.16
C MET A 143 -4.06 28.42 -27.64
N MET A 144 -5.33 28.21 -27.30
CA MET A 144 -6.24 29.24 -26.79
C MET A 144 -6.24 29.32 -25.24
N ILE A 145 -5.53 28.43 -24.57
CA ILE A 145 -5.18 28.48 -23.14
C ILE A 145 -3.78 29.05 -23.00
#